data_AF-A0A920GEK8-F1
#
_entry.id   AF-A0A920GEK8-F1
#
_cell.length_a   1.000
_cell.length_b   1.000
_cell.length_c   1.000
_cell.angle_alpha   90.00
_cell.angle_beta   90.00
_cell.angle_gamma   90.00
#
_symmetry.space_group_name_H-M   'P 1'
#
loop_
_entity.id
_entity.type
_entity.pdbx_description
1 polymer ?
#
loop_
_entity_poly.entity_id
_entity_poly.type
_entity_poly.pdbx_seq_one_letter_code
_entity_poly.pdbx_strand_id
1 'polypeptide(L)' 'MSYPEFEISLPSEVEGIISRLFAKEGDFVSEGDKILEVDKGTLDQKITAAKAAFTASKKHLMSPKRH' A
#
# COMPACT_ATOMS: atom_id res chain seq x y z
N MET A 1 30.18 -23.74 -3.56
CA MET A 1 28.97 -22.96 -3.87
C MET A 1 28.00 -23.10 -2.71
N SER A 2 27.85 -22.08 -1.87
CA SER A 2 26.79 -22.03 -0.86
C SER A 2 25.54 -21.44 -1.52
N TYR A 3 24.51 -22.25 -1.69
CA TYR A 3 23.18 -21.78 -2.08
C TYR A 3 22.45 -21.29 -0.82
N PRO A 4 21.61 -20.24 -0.90
CA PRO A 4 20.87 -19.76 0.25
C PRO A 4 19.95 -20.87 0.78
N GLU A 5 19.85 -21.00 2.10
CA GLU A 5 19.00 -22.00 2.76
C GLU A 5 17.50 -21.72 2.50
N PHE A 6 17.16 -20.49 2.11
CA PHE A 6 15.80 -20.04 1.86
C PHE A 6 15.78 -19.01 0.73
N GLU A 7 14.99 -19.27 -0.31
CA GLU A 7 14.73 -18.35 -1.42
C GLU A 7 13.22 -18.11 -1.51
N ILE A 8 12.79 -16.86 -1.29
CA ILE A 8 11.38 -16.47 -1.36
C ILE A 8 11.25 -15.45 -2.48
N SER A 9 10.46 -15.79 -3.50
CA SER A 9 10.02 -14.82 -4.50
C SER A 9 8.83 -14.05 -3.93
N LEU A 10 8.98 -12.73 -3.77
CA LEU A 10 7.90 -11.83 -3.34
C LEU A 10 7.16 -11.29 -4.57
N PRO A 11 6.00 -11.88 -4.96
CA PRO A 11 5.21 -11.34 -6.06
C PRO A 11 4.57 -10.01 -5.65
N SER A 12 4.54 -9.03 -6.57
CA SER A 12 3.77 -7.81 -6.36
C SER A 12 2.28 -8.12 -6.50
N GLU A 13 1.48 -7.77 -5.49
CA GLU A 13 0.02 -7.91 -5.53
C GLU A 13 -0.65 -6.87 -6.44
N VAL A 14 0.11 -5.84 -6.85
CA VAL A 14 -0.37 -4.73 -7.68
C VAL A 14 0.51 -4.53 -8.91
N GLU A 15 -0.12 -4.29 -10.06
CA GLU A 15 0.56 -3.78 -11.24
C GLU A 15 0.89 -2.30 -11.02
N GLY A 16 2.15 -1.91 -11.22
CA GLY A 16 2.60 -0.54 -11.02
C GLY A 16 4.08 -0.35 -11.33
N ILE A 17 4.51 0.90 -11.39
CA ILE A 17 5.92 1.27 -11.62
C ILE A 17 6.63 1.33 -10.27
N ILE A 18 7.83 0.77 -10.15
CA ILE A 18 8.62 0.90 -8.91
C ILE A 18 8.98 2.38 -8.72
N SER A 19 8.45 3.00 -7.66
CA SER A 19 8.72 4.39 -7.33
C SER A 19 10.06 4.53 -6.60
N ARG A 20 10.37 3.57 -5.71
CA ARG A 20 11.61 3.59 -4.93
C ARG A 20 12.04 2.20 -4.50
N LEU A 21 13.34 1.95 -4.55
CA LEU A 21 14.00 0.78 -3.99
C LEU A 21 14.69 1.18 -2.68
N PHE A 22 14.44 0.42 -1.61
CA PHE A 22 15.00 0.67 -0.29
C PHE A 22 16.08 -0.36 0.07
N ALA A 23 15.96 -1.58 -0.45
CA ALA A 23 16.95 -2.63 -0.30
C ALA A 23 17.75 -2.84 -1.59
N LYS A 24 19.00 -3.29 -1.45
CA LYS A 24 19.89 -3.68 -2.55
C LYS A 24 20.26 -5.15 -2.43
N GLU A 25 20.78 -5.71 -3.53
CA GLU A 25 21.33 -7.07 -3.53
C GLU A 25 22.47 -7.18 -2.52
N GLY A 26 22.38 -8.14 -1.60
CA GLY A 26 23.34 -8.36 -0.52
C GLY A 26 23.08 -7.57 0.77
N ASP A 27 21.97 -6.82 0.85
CA ASP A 27 21.55 -6.11 2.06
C ASP A 27 20.82 -7.05 3.04
N PHE A 28 20.95 -6.79 4.34
CA PHE A 28 20.30 -7.59 5.38
C PHE A 28 18.94 -6.97 5.71
N VAL A 29 17.87 -7.66 5.33
CA VAL A 29 16.48 -7.24 5.59
C VAL A 29 15.86 -8.11 6.68
N SER A 30 15.04 -7.50 7.53
CA SER A 30 14.27 -8.20 8.58
C SER A 30 12.78 -8.26 8.23
N GLU A 31 12.04 -9.10 8.94
CA GLU A 31 10.59 -9.19 8.76
C GLU A 31 9.92 -7.83 9.04
N GLY A 32 9.14 -7.33 8.08
CA GLY A 32 8.47 -6.03 8.15
C GLY A 32 9.23 -4.88 7.47
N ASP A 33 10.47 -5.10 7.03
CA ASP A 33 11.21 -4.07 6.31
C ASP A 33 10.62 -3.81 4.92
N LYS A 34 10.59 -2.53 4.56
CA LYS A 34 10.20 -2.11 3.21
C LYS A 34 11.36 -2.36 2.26
N ILE A 35 11.16 -3.27 1.32
CA ILE A 35 12.15 -3.63 0.30
C ILE A 35 12.03 -2.69 -0.91
N LEU A 36 10.80 -2.42 -1.32
CA LEU A 36 10.46 -1.60 -2.47
C LEU A 36 9.11 -0.91 -2.25
N GLU A 37 8.93 0.23 -2.90
CA GLU A 37 7.65 0.95 -2.95
C GLU A 37 7.22 1.06 -4.42
N VAL A 38 6.04 0.53 -4.70
CA VAL A 38 5.38 0.64 -6.00
C VAL A 38 4.56 1.92 -6.02
N ASP A 39 4.69 2.68 -7.09
CA ASP A 39 3.86 3.85 -7.36
C ASP A 39 2.41 3.40 -7.49
N LYS A 40 1.58 3.87 -6.57
CA LYS A 40 0.17 3.53 -6.49
C LYS A 40 -0.68 4.39 -7.43
N GLY A 41 -0.06 5.32 -8.18
CA GLY A 41 -0.71 6.14 -9.19
C GLY A 41 -1.90 6.93 -8.63
N THR A 42 -3.12 6.59 -9.07
CA THR A 42 -4.36 7.24 -8.61
C THR A 42 -4.99 6.59 -7.37
N LEU A 43 -4.38 5.55 -6.80
CA LEU A 43 -4.94 4.84 -5.65
C LEU A 43 -5.12 5.77 -4.45
N ASP A 44 -4.16 6.66 -4.18
CA ASP A 44 -4.27 7.67 -3.12
C ASP A 44 -5.42 8.65 -3.37
N GLN A 45 -5.64 9.04 -4.63
CA GLN A 45 -6.78 9.88 -5.03
C GLN A 45 -8.11 9.15 -4.81
N LYS A 46 -8.19 7.86 -5.16
CA LYS A 46 -9.37 7.02 -4.91
C LYS A 46 -9.65 6.82 -3.43
N ILE A 47 -8.61 6.60 -2.62
CA ILE A 47 -8.73 6.48 -1.15
C ILE A 47 -9.23 7.80 -0.56
N THR A 48 -8.72 8.93 -1.03
CA THR A 48 -9.15 10.25 -0.55
C THR A 48 -10.59 10.55 -0.95
N ALA A 49 -10.98 10.26 -2.20
CA ALA A 49 -12.35 10.39 -2.67
C ALA A 49 -13.31 9.46 -1.92
N ALA A 50 -12.93 8.22 -1.67
CA ALA A 50 -13.71 7.25 -0.91
C ALA A 50 -13.89 7.67 0.55
N LYS A 51 -12.83 8.18 1.19
CA LYS A 51 -12.90 8.75 2.55
C LYS A 51 -13.82 9.97 2.58
N ALA A 52 -13.70 10.88 1.62
CA ALA A 52 -14.57 12.06 1.53
C ALA A 52 -16.04 11.67 1.33
N ALA A 53 -16.32 10.71 0.45
CA ALA A 53 -17.66 10.17 0.24
C ALA A 53 -18.20 9.48 1.50
N PHE A 54 -17.37 8.70 2.21
CA PHE A 54 -17.76 8.05 3.47
C PHE A 54 -18.08 9.08 4.56
N THR A 55 -17.26 10.13 4.71
CA THR A 55 -17.51 11.21 5.68
C THR A 55 -18.77 12.00 5.32
N ALA A 56 -18.99 12.29 4.04
CA ALA A 56 -20.20 12.97 3.57
C ALA A 56 -21.47 12.13 3.85
N SER A 57 -21.45 10.85 3.52
CA SER A 57 -22.55 9.91 3.81
C SER A 57 -22.78 9.74 5.31
N LYS A 58 -21.71 9.64 6.11
CA LYS A 58 -21.80 9.57 7.57
C LYS A 58 -22.40 10.84 8.17
N LYS A 59 -22.03 12.02 7.66
CA LYS A 59 -22.59 13.31 8.10
C LYS A 59 -24.07 13.46 7.72
N HIS A 60 -24.47 12.93 6.56
CA HIS A 60 -25.86 12.91 6.12
C HIS A 60 -26.72 11.97 6.97
N LEU A 61 -26.19 10.80 7.34
CA LEU A 61 -26.88 9.83 8.20
C LEU A 61 -26.96 10.27 9.67
N MET A 62 -25.91 10.94 10.18
CA MET A 62 -25.84 11.44 11.57
C MET A 62 -26.53 12.78 11.78
N SER A 63 -27.02 13.43 10.73
CA SER A 63 -27.91 14.59 10.89
C SER A 63 -29.28 14.06 11.31
N PRO A 64 -29.72 14.25 12.57
CA PRO A 64 -31.01 13.72 13.01
C PRO A 64 -32.11 14.36 12.18
N LYS A 65 -33.05 13.53 11.71
CA LYS A 65 -34.34 14.00 11.19
C LYS A 65 -34.86 15.08 12.14
N ARG A 66 -34.87 16.33 11.70
CA ARG A 66 -35.70 17.37 12.30
C ARG A 66 -37.13 16.87 12.15
N HIS A 67 -37.70 16.35 13.24
CA HIS A 67 -39.10 16.04 13.35
C HIS A 67 -39.60 16.40 14.74
#